data_AF-A0A929EXN9-F1
#
_entry.id   AF-A0A929EXN9-F1
#
_cell.length_a   1.000
_cell.length_b   1.000
_cell.length_c   1.000
_cell.angle_alpha   90.00
_cell.angle_beta   90.00
_cell.angle_gamma   90.00
#
_symmetry.space_group_name_H-M   'P 1'
#
loop_
_entity.id
_entity.type
_entity.pdbx_description
1 polymer ?
#
loop_
_entity_poly.entity_id
_entity_poly.type
_entity_poly.pdbx_seq_one_letter_code
_entity_poly.pdbx_strand_id
1 'polypeptide(L)' 'MSLLMHTLHVDLGERSYPVYIGRDLLADSQLLARHIAGTQVVIVSNETVAPLYVERVRALLEPRQLITEVVIPDGEQY' A
#
# COMPACT_ATOMS: atom_id res chain seq x y z
N MET A 1 1.10 17.26 -2.14
CA MET A 1 -0.34 17.18 -1.78
C MET A 1 -0.94 16.12 -2.67
N SER A 2 -1.57 15.09 -2.12
CA SER A 2 -2.17 14.02 -2.92
C SER A 2 -3.33 14.56 -3.76
N LEU A 3 -3.55 13.98 -4.94
CA LEU A 3 -4.67 14.31 -5.81
C LEU A 3 -5.41 13.02 -6.17
N LEU A 4 -6.51 12.74 -5.48
CA LEU A 4 -7.42 11.67 -5.86
C LEU A 4 -8.24 12.11 -7.08
N MET A 5 -8.14 11.36 -8.18
CA MET A 5 -8.79 11.69 -9.44
C MET A 5 -10.01 10.81 -9.69
N HIS A 6 -9.90 9.52 -9.36
CA HIS A 6 -10.97 8.57 -9.58
C HIS A 6 -10.92 7.44 -8.55
N THR A 7 -12.09 6.93 -8.19
CA THR A 7 -12.24 5.72 -7.38
C THR A 7 -13.13 4.75 -8.13
N LEU A 8 -12.55 3.64 -8.59
CA LEU A 8 -13.28 2.54 -9.20
C LEU A 8 -13.68 1.56 -8.09
N HIS A 9 -14.96 1.23 -7.98
CA HIS A 9 -15.42 0.17 -7.08
C HIS A 9 -15.51 -1.14 -7.86
N VAL A 10 -14.69 -2.12 -7.49
CA VAL A 10 -14.71 -3.44 -8.12
C VAL A 10 -15.72 -4.30 -7.35
N ASP A 11 -16.77 -4.75 -8.04
CA ASP A 11 -17.82 -5.56 -7.43
C ASP A 11 -17.47 -7.05 -7.49
N LEU A 12 -17.22 -7.63 -6.32
CA LEU A 12 -16.90 -9.05 -6.09
C LEU A 12 -17.73 -9.63 -4.94
N GLY A 13 -18.90 -9.05 -4.64
CA GLY A 13 -19.74 -9.41 -3.51
C GLY A 13 -19.10 -9.05 -2.16
N GLU A 14 -18.91 -10.02 -1.26
CA GLU A 14 -18.29 -9.77 0.05
C GLU A 14 -16.81 -9.33 -0.02
N ARG A 15 -16.17 -9.50 -1.19
CA ARG A 15 -14.78 -9.11 -1.42
C ARG A 15 -14.64 -7.84 -2.26
N SER A 16 -15.72 -7.08 -2.44
CA SER A 16 -15.68 -5.82 -3.18
C SER A 16 -14.69 -4.84 -2.55
N TYR A 17 -13.90 -4.15 -3.38
CA TYR A 17 -12.88 -3.21 -2.90
C TYR A 17 -12.74 -1.99 -3.82
N PRO A 18 -12.30 -0.84 -3.27
CA PRO A 18 -12.02 0.35 -4.07
C PRO A 18 -10.60 0.32 -4.67
N VAL A 19 -10.48 0.78 -5.91
CA VAL A 19 -9.21 1.12 -6.56
C VAL A 19 -9.11 2.64 -6.66
N TYR A 20 -8.17 3.21 -5.92
CA TYR A 20 -7.90 4.66 -5.93
C TYR A 20 -6.87 5.00 -7.01
N ILE A 21 -7.22 5.94 -7.88
CA ILE A 21 -6.36 6.38 -8.99
C ILE A 21 -6.14 7.89 -8.85
N GLY A 22 -4.88 8.29 -8.85
CA GLY A 22 -4.49 9.67 -8.59
C GLY A 22 -2.98 9.86 -8.53
N ARG A 23 -2.56 11.07 -8.17
CA ARG A 23 -1.15 11.46 -8.04
C ARG A 23 -0.75 11.57 -6.58
N ASP A 24 0.48 11.18 -6.27
CA ASP A 24 1.07 11.25 -4.93
C ASP A 24 0.17 10.67 -3.83
N LEU A 25 -0.59 9.60 -4.13
CA LEU A 25 -1.52 9.00 -3.18
C LEU A 25 -0.80 8.39 -1.97
N LEU A 26 0.47 8.01 -2.13
CA LEU A 26 1.36 7.59 -1.03
C LEU A 26 1.81 8.76 -0.13
N ALA A 27 1.22 9.95 -0.26
CA ALA A 27 1.34 11.03 0.72
C ALA A 27 0.10 11.14 1.62
N ASP A 28 -0.95 10.36 1.36
CA ASP A 28 -2.20 10.37 2.11
C ASP A 28 -2.35 9.10 2.96
N SER A 29 -2.01 9.21 4.24
CA SER A 29 -2.06 8.08 5.18
C SER A 29 -3.50 7.57 5.38
N GLN A 30 -4.52 8.41 5.18
CA GLN A 30 -5.90 8.02 5.43
C GLN A 30 -6.45 7.06 4.37
N LEU A 31 -5.88 7.02 3.16
CA LEU A 31 -6.32 6.12 2.10
C LEU A 31 -5.98 4.65 2.42
N LEU A 32 -4.78 4.39 2.93
CA LEU A 32 -4.37 3.04 3.37
C LEU A 32 -4.83 2.72 4.79
N ALA A 33 -4.92 3.71 5.68
CA ALA A 33 -5.32 3.52 7.09
C ALA A 33 -6.66 2.79 7.22
N ARG A 34 -7.67 3.24 6.48
CA ARG A 34 -9.06 2.77 6.58
C ARG A 34 -9.29 1.30 6.17
N HIS A 35 -8.36 0.71 5.44
CA HIS A 35 -8.48 -0.65 4.89
C HIS A 35 -7.75 -1.71 5.72
N ILE A 36 -7.10 -1.31 6.80
CA ILE A 36 -6.29 -2.21 7.62
C ILE A 36 -6.82 -2.17 9.04
N ALA A 37 -7.53 -3.23 9.41
CA ALA A 37 -8.10 -3.39 10.75
C ALA A 37 -7.05 -3.84 11.80
N GLY A 38 -5.95 -4.45 11.35
CA GLY A 38 -4.89 -4.97 12.23
C GLY A 38 -3.84 -3.92 12.63
N THR A 39 -3.11 -4.21 13.70
CA THR A 39 -1.99 -3.39 14.20
C THR A 39 -0.62 -3.85 13.71
N GLN A 40 -0.57 -5.04 13.08
CA GLN A 40 0.63 -5.64 12.51
C GLN A 40 0.51 -5.67 10.99
N VAL A 41 1.53 -5.18 10.29
CA VAL A 41 1.56 -5.14 8.82
C VAL A 41 2.89 -5.68 8.31
N VAL A 42 2.85 -6.49 7.27
CA VAL A 42 4.04 -6.91 6.52
C VAL A 42 4.02 -6.22 5.16
N ILE A 43 5.07 -5.46 4.86
CA ILE A 43 5.32 -4.88 3.54
C ILE A 43 6.21 -5.85 2.77
N VAL A 44 5.70 -6.37 1.65
CA VAL A 44 6.46 -7.26 0.76
C VAL A 44 6.75 -6.52 -0.54
N SER A 45 8.01 -6.46 -0.94
CA SER A 45 8.45 -5.82 -2.18
C SER A 45 9.67 -6.54 -2.77
N ASN A 46 10.05 -6.21 -4.00
CA ASN A 46 11.25 -6.77 -4.63
C ASN A 46 12.45 -5.82 -4.47
N GLU A 47 13.65 -6.31 -4.78
CA GLU A 47 14.91 -5.54 -4.68
C GLU A 47 14.91 -4.24 -5.50
N THR A 48 14.18 -4.19 -6.62
CA THR A 48 14.10 -3.04 -7.51
C THR A 48 13.16 -1.94 -6.99
N VAL A 49 11.99 -2.33 -6.47
CA VAL A 49 10.90 -1.42 -6.07
C VAL A 49 11.05 -0.99 -4.61
N ALA A 50 11.60 -1.85 -3.76
CA ALA A 50 11.80 -1.56 -2.35
C ALA A 50 12.50 -0.21 -2.08
N PRO A 51 13.70 0.07 -2.62
CA PRO A 51 14.41 1.33 -2.34
C PRO A 51 13.68 2.57 -2.87
N LEU A 52 12.71 2.41 -3.77
CA LEU A 52 11.97 3.52 -4.34
C LEU A 52 10.76 3.92 -3.47
N TYR A 53 10.06 2.96 -2.87
CA TYR A 53 8.73 3.22 -2.29
C TYR A 53 8.51 2.69 -0.87
N VAL A 54 9.28 1.70 -0.39
CA VAL A 54 8.99 1.05 0.91
C VAL A 54 9.01 2.06 2.04
N GLU A 55 10.01 2.95 2.10
CA GLU A 55 10.07 3.99 3.14
C GLU A 55 8.84 4.92 3.12
N ARG A 56 8.34 5.29 1.94
CA ARG A 56 7.14 6.13 1.84
C ARG A 56 5.92 5.37 2.34
N VAL A 57 5.78 4.10 1.97
CA VAL A 57 4.68 3.26 2.45
C VAL A 57 4.78 3.09 3.96
N ARG A 58 5.95 2.73 4.49
CA ARG A 58 6.22 2.57 5.92
C ARG A 58 5.81 3.82 6.71
N ALA A 59 6.22 5.01 6.28
CA ALA A 59 5.88 6.28 6.91
C ALA A 59 4.35 6.52 7.00
N LEU A 60 3.56 6.08 6.01
CA LEU A 60 2.10 6.18 6.04
C LEU A 60 1.48 5.25 7.08
N LEU A 61 2.16 4.15 7.40
CA LEU A 61 1.68 3.12 8.32
C LEU A 61 2.19 3.33 9.75
N GLU A 62 3.03 4.32 10.02
CA GLU A 62 3.60 4.61 11.35
C GLU A 62 2.59 4.81 12.50
N PRO A 63 1.29 5.14 12.29
CA PRO A 63 0.31 5.02 13.38
C PRO A 63 0.12 3.58 13.90
N ARG A 64 0.71 2.56 13.27
CA ARG A 64 0.58 1.13 13.61
C ARG A 64 1.80 0.61 14.35
N GLN A 65 1.58 -0.39 15.20
CA GLN A 65 2.54 -0.79 16.23
C GLN A 65 3.66 -1.71 15.74
N LEU A 66 3.46 -2.46 14.66
CA LEU A 66 4.47 -3.38 14.15
C LEU A 66 4.45 -3.44 12.63
N ILE A 67 5.52 -2.95 12.00
CA ILE A 67 5.73 -3.03 10.56
C ILE A 67 6.97 -3.91 10.31
N THR A 68 6.79 -4.97 9.52
CA THR A 68 7.88 -5.84 9.06
C THR A 68 8.05 -5.66 7.56
N GLU A 69 9.29 -5.55 7.10
CA GLU A 69 9.62 -5.45 5.67
C GLU A 69 10.26 -6.75 5.20
N VAL A 70 9.81 -7.25 4.06
CA VAL A 70 10.36 -8.44 3.40
C VAL A 70 10.69 -8.06 1.96
N VAL A 71 11.98 -8.11 1.63
CA VAL A 71 12.49 -7.87 0.26
C VAL A 71 12.82 -9.20 -0.38
N ILE A 72 12.26 -9.45 -1.55
CA ILE A 72 12.47 -10.67 -2.34
C ILE A 72 13.23 -10.38 -3.63
N PRO A 73 13.91 -11.37 -4.25
CA PRO A 73 14.54 -11.19 -5.55
C PRO A 73 13.53 -10.72 -6.61
N ASP A 74 13.98 -9.88 -7.54
CA ASP A 74 13.16 -9.46 -8.67
C ASP A 74 13.13 -10.53 -9.77
N GLY A 75 11.98 -10.68 -10.43
CA GLY A 75 11.78 -11.57 -11.57
C GLY A 75 10.69 -12.63 -11.38
N GLU A 76 9.92 -12.83 -12.45
CA GLU A 76 8.92 -13.90 -12.58
C GLU A 76 9.58 -15.21 -13.01
N GLN A 77 10.68 -15.65 -12.39
CA GLN A 77 11.34 -16.87 -12.86
C GLN A 77 10.31 -18.02 -12.89
N TYR A 78 10.01 -18.47 -14.13
CA TYR A 78 8.91 -19.29 -14.68
C TYR A 78 7.79 -18.53 -15.39
#